data_AF-A0A1C7WE90-F1
#
_entry.id   AF-A0A1C7WE90-F1
#
_cell.length_a   1.000
_cell.length_b   1.000
_cell.length_c   1.000
_cell.angle_alpha   90.00
_cell.angle_beta   90.00
_cell.angle_gamma   90.00
#
_symmetry.space_group_name_H-M   'P 1'
#
loop_
_entity.id
_entity.type
_entity.pdbx_description
1 polymer ?
#
loop_
_entity_poly.entity_id
_entity_poly.type
_entity_poly.pdbx_seq_one_letter_code
_entity_poly.pdbx_strand_id
1 'polypeptide(L)'
;MDKEKETRTFFGHQSPAMAELSEKISHSLSESPLAPEEKMALMMKRCISLFGIMKTDTAEMKVSDGRTLKLTRDKIPSRFH
;
A
#
# COMPACT_ATOMS: atom_id res chain seq x y z
N MET A 1 23.87 19.23 21.50
CA MET A 1 23.45 17.84 21.20
C MET A 1 21.97 17.90 20.94
N ASP A 2 21.63 18.17 19.68
CA ASP A 2 20.27 18.43 19.25
C ASP A 2 19.46 17.15 19.17
N LYS A 3 18.27 17.22 19.75
CA LYS A 3 17.28 16.15 19.80
C LYS A 3 16.78 15.87 18.39
N GLU A 4 17.22 14.78 17.78
CA GLU A 4 16.48 14.15 16.68
C GLU A 4 15.14 13.68 17.25
N LYS A 5 14.10 14.49 17.01
CA LYS A 5 12.71 14.08 17.24
C LYS A 5 12.39 13.02 16.20
N GLU A 6 12.69 11.77 16.52
CA GLU A 6 12.21 10.60 15.78
C GLU A 6 10.68 10.70 15.67
N THR A 7 10.23 10.97 14.46
CA THR A 7 8.82 11.03 14.14
C THR A 7 8.33 9.59 14.06
N ARG A 8 7.87 9.04 15.20
CA ARG A 8 7.17 7.75 15.24
C ARG A 8 5.93 7.83 14.36
N THR A 9 6.02 7.34 13.13
CA THR A 9 4.85 7.09 12.29
C THR A 9 4.28 5.70 12.58
N PHE A 10 2.97 5.55 12.36
CA PHE A 10 2.18 4.37 12.74
C PHE A 10 2.49 3.09 11.95
N PHE A 11 3.33 3.20 10.92
CA PHE A 11 4.04 2.06 10.34
C PHE A 11 5.27 1.86 11.21
N GLY A 12 5.36 0.76 11.95
CA GLY A 12 6.59 0.40 12.67
C GLY A 12 7.80 0.71 11.79
N HIS A 13 8.74 1.52 12.31
CA HIS A 13 9.76 2.26 11.56
C HIS A 13 9.54 2.28 10.05
N GLN A 14 8.86 3.31 9.54
CA GLN A 14 8.90 3.60 8.12
C GLN A 14 10.37 3.74 7.72
N SER A 15 10.93 2.68 7.14
CA SER A 15 12.32 2.70 6.74
C SER A 15 12.49 3.85 5.73
N PRO A 16 13.67 4.50 5.68
CA PRO A 16 13.93 5.54 4.69
C PRO A 16 13.56 5.07 3.27
N ALA A 17 13.77 3.80 2.96
CA ALA A 17 13.37 3.17 1.71
C ALA A 17 11.84 3.13 1.48
N MET A 18 11.04 2.89 2.53
CA MET A 18 9.57 2.91 2.42
C MET A 18 9.03 4.33 2.26
N ALA A 19 9.65 5.33 2.87
CA ALA A 19 9.29 6.74 2.69
C ALA A 19 9.58 7.19 1.25
N GLU A 20 10.79 6.90 0.75
CA GLU A 20 11.20 7.22 -0.62
C GLU A 20 10.30 6.52 -1.66
N LEU A 21 9.97 5.25 -1.44
CA LEU A 21 9.06 4.51 -2.31
C LEU A 21 7.66 5.13 -2.34
N SER A 22 7.12 5.52 -1.18
CA SER A 22 5.82 6.16 -1.07
C SER A 22 5.77 7.50 -1.82
N GLU A 23 6.84 8.29 -1.70
CA GLU A 23 6.95 9.58 -2.39
C GLU A 23 7.02 9.39 -3.91
N LYS A 24 7.86 8.48 -4.41
CA LYS A 24 7.96 8.16 -5.84
C LYS A 24 6.65 7.67 -6.44
N ILE A 25 5.91 6.83 -5.72
CA ILE A 25 4.59 6.36 -6.15
C ILE A 25 3.61 7.53 -6.20
N SER A 26 3.58 8.37 -5.17
CA SER A 26 2.68 9.53 -5.10
C SER A 26 2.93 10.50 -6.25
N HIS A 27 4.20 10.83 -6.51
CA HIS A 27 4.61 11.69 -7.61
C HIS A 27 4.22 11.12 -8.98
N SER A 28 4.49 9.83 -9.20
CA SER A 28 4.14 9.16 -10.46
C SER A 28 2.63 9.13 -10.72
N LEU A 29 1.83 8.99 -9.65
CA LEU A 29 0.37 9.03 -9.74
C LEU A 29 -0.16 10.46 -9.96
N SER A 30 0.45 11.48 -9.37
CA SER A 30 0.04 12.88 -9.61
C SER A 30 0.32 13.32 -11.04
N GLU A 31 1.48 12.94 -11.59
CA GLU A 31 1.90 13.33 -12.95
C GLU A 31 1.28 12.47 -14.05
N SER A 32 0.73 11.30 -13.69
CA SER A 32 0.11 10.42 -14.67
C SER A 32 -1.07 11.12 -15.38
N PRO A 33 -1.17 11.02 -16.72
CA PRO A 33 -2.23 11.64 -17.51
C PRO A 33 -3.58 10.90 -17.38
N LEU A 34 -3.62 9.81 -16.62
CA LEU A 34 -4.80 8.98 -16.45
C LEU A 34 -5.89 9.68 -15.63
N ALA A 35 -7.15 9.30 -15.86
CA ALA A 35 -8.23 9.71 -14.99
C ALA A 35 -8.05 9.11 -13.58
N PRO A 36 -8.61 9.73 -12.52
CA PRO A 36 -8.51 9.21 -11.15
C PRO A 36 -8.93 7.74 -11.00
N GLU A 37 -9.98 7.32 -11.71
CA GLU A 37 -10.52 5.97 -11.72
C GLU A 37 -9.52 4.97 -12.32
N GLU A 38 -8.87 5.37 -13.42
CA GLU A 38 -7.84 4.56 -14.09
C GLU A 38 -6.58 4.43 -13.23
N LYS A 39 -6.18 5.52 -12.54
CA LYS A 39 -5.08 5.49 -11.55
C LYS A 39 -5.40 4.51 -10.43
N MET A 40 -6.63 4.53 -9.92
CA MET A 40 -7.09 3.61 -8.88
C MET A 40 -7.05 2.16 -9.37
N ALA A 41 -7.56 1.88 -10.57
CA ALA A 41 -7.51 0.55 -11.18
C ALA A 41 -6.07 0.05 -11.34
N LEU A 42 -5.14 0.91 -11.76
CA LEU A 42 -3.72 0.57 -11.89
C LEU A 42 -3.10 0.22 -10.53
N MET A 43 -3.35 1.03 -9.49
CA MET A 43 -2.88 0.75 -8.13
C MET A 43 -3.41 -0.59 -7.63
N MET A 44 -4.71 -0.86 -7.78
CA MET A 44 -5.33 -2.13 -7.38
C MET A 44 -4.69 -3.32 -8.10
N LYS A 45 -4.47 -3.23 -9.42
CA LYS A 45 -3.82 -4.29 -10.20
C LYS A 45 -2.40 -4.59 -9.71
N ARG A 46 -1.65 -3.54 -9.33
CA ARG A 46 -0.30 -3.68 -8.75
C ARG A 46 -0.34 -4.32 -7.37
N CYS A 47 -1.24 -3.90 -6.48
CA CYS A 47 -1.42 -4.53 -5.17
C CYS A 47 -1.73 -6.03 -5.28
N ILE A 48 -2.62 -6.43 -6.20
CA ILE A 48 -2.95 -7.84 -6.46
C ILE A 48 -1.72 -8.63 -6.95
N SER A 49 -0.92 -8.02 -7.82
CA SER A 49 0.31 -8.64 -8.33
C SER A 49 1.35 -8.84 -7.21
N LEU A 50 1.50 -7.85 -6.33
CA LEU A 50 2.37 -7.92 -5.16
C LEU A 50 1.95 -9.02 -4.19
N PHE A 51 0.65 -9.21 -3.96
CA PHE A 51 0.13 -10.33 -3.16
C PHE A 51 0.55 -11.68 -3.71
N GLY A 52 0.50 -11.85 -5.04
CA GLY A 52 1.02 -13.04 -5.72
C GLY A 52 2.52 -13.27 -5.47
N ILE A 53 3.34 -12.22 -5.60
CA ILE A 53 4.80 -12.29 -5.40
C ILE A 53 5.15 -12.62 -3.95
N MET A 54 4.50 -11.94 -3.00
CA MET A 54 4.73 -12.10 -1.57
C MET A 54 4.08 -13.37 -1.00
N LYS A 55 3.35 -14.14 -1.82
CA LYS A 55 2.58 -15.32 -1.40
C LYS A 55 1.68 -15.03 -0.20
N THR A 56 1.13 -13.81 -0.13
CA THR A 56 0.19 -13.38 0.89
C THR A 56 -1.17 -13.13 0.25
N ASP A 57 -2.24 -13.48 0.95
CA ASP A 57 -3.60 -13.17 0.52
C ASP A 57 -4.14 -11.91 1.23
N THR A 58 -3.34 -11.29 2.10
CA THR A 58 -3.79 -10.19 2.95
C THR A 58 -2.70 -9.13 3.12
N ALA A 59 -3.12 -7.87 3.11
CA ALA A 59 -2.35 -6.76 3.63
C ALA A 59 -3.18 -5.97 4.64
N GLU A 60 -2.52 -5.58 5.72
CA GLU A 60 -3.11 -4.81 6.81
C GLU A 60 -2.34 -3.51 6.96
N MET A 61 -3.06 -2.42 7.17
CA MET A 61 -2.51 -1.09 7.35
C MET A 61 -3.22 -0.40 8.51
N LYS A 62 -2.46 0.02 9.51
CA LYS A 62 -2.99 0.84 10.60
C LYS A 62 -3.02 2.30 10.15
N VAL A 63 -4.20 2.92 10.18
CA VAL A 63 -4.39 4.33 9.85
C VAL A 63 -4.25 5.22 11.10
N SER A 64 -4.01 6.51 10.88
CA SER A 64 -3.73 7.50 11.93
C SER A 64 -4.88 7.68 12.94
N ASP A 65 -6.11 7.40 12.54
CA ASP A 65 -7.28 7.39 13.42
C ASP A 65 -7.39 6.15 14.32
N GLY A 66 -6.40 5.25 14.23
CA GLY A 66 -6.31 4.04 15.04
C GLY A 66 -7.01 2.82 14.44
N ARG A 67 -7.78 2.97 13.36
CA ARG A 67 -8.40 1.83 12.65
C ARG A 67 -7.35 1.02 11.89
N THR A 68 -7.68 -0.24 11.61
CA THR A 68 -6.91 -1.09 10.71
C THR A 68 -7.70 -1.29 9.43
N LEU A 69 -7.13 -0.85 8.31
CA LEU A 69 -7.62 -1.16 6.97
C LEU A 69 -7.01 -2.50 6.55
N LYS A 70 -7.86 -3.43 6.11
CA LYS A 70 -7.46 -4.76 5.66
C LYS A 70 -7.90 -4.97 4.22
N LEU A 71 -6.96 -5.31 3.37
CA LEU A 71 -7.21 -5.75 1.99
C LEU A 71 -6.96 -7.25 1.93
N THR A 72 -7.99 -8.01 1.54
CA THR A 72 -7.91 -9.46 1.39
C THR A 72 -8.19 -9.83 -0.06
N ARG A 73 -7.36 -10.70 -0.64
CA ARG A 73 -7.63 -11.31 -1.94
C ARG A 73 -8.62 -12.44 -1.72
N ASP A 74 -9.86 -12.26 -2.16
CA ASP A 74 -10.84 -13.33 -2.11
C ASP A 74 -10.37 -14.53 -2.92
N LYS A 75 -10.24 -15.66 -2.23
CA LYS A 75 -10.12 -16.97 -2.88
C LYS A 75 -11.53 -17.34 -3.28
N ILE A 76 -11.93 -17.01 -4.51
CA ILE A 76 -13.15 -17.57 -5.08
C ILE A 76 -12.98 -19.10 -4.98
N PRO A 77 -13.82 -19.82 -4.20
CA PRO A 77 -13.77 -21.26 -4.21
C PRO A 77 -14.07 -21.68 -5.64
N SER A 78 -13.22 -22.49 -6.26
CA SER A 78 -13.53 -23.15 -7.53
C SER A 78 -14.68 -24.14 -7.30
N ARG A 79 -15.90 -23.64 -7.13
CA ARG A 79 -17.13 -24.42 -7.16
C ARG A 79 -17.76 -24.26 -8.54
N PHE A 80 -17.05 -24.76 -9.54
CA PHE A 80 -17.63 -25.20 -10.80
C PHE A 80 -16.87 -26.45 -11.21
N HIS A 81 -17.27 -27.59 -10.64
CA HIS A 81 -17.12 -28.92 -11.21
C HIS A 81 -18.20 -29.83 -10.63
#